data_AF-A0A2S8S1M0-F1
#
_entry.id   AF-A0A2S8S1M0-F1
#
_cell.length_a   1.000
_cell.length_b   1.000
_cell.length_c   1.000
_cell.angle_alpha   90.00
_cell.angle_beta   90.00
_cell.angle_gamma   90.00
#
_symmetry.space_group_name_H-M   'P 1'
#
loop_
_entity.id
_entity.type
_entity.pdbx_description
1 polymer ?
#
loop_
_entity_poly.entity_id
_entity_poly.type
_entity_poly.pdbx_seq_one_letter_code
_entity_poly.pdbx_strand_id
1 'polypeptide(L)'
;MEQADAFCVVVEGTAEALAKRITAVLPVPTIGIGASPCAGQTLVTEHMLGAFSAYTLRFVKQYADTKAVMEHAIRQYADEVRNGAFPASKHGVAYGKPLAMIGVVVLRQQRSYRASPKDQPRA
;
A
#
# COMPACT_ATOMS: atom_id res chain seq x y z
N MET A 1 15.89 -20.85 -15.91
CA MET A 1 15.77 -19.40 -16.20
C MET A 1 16.58 -19.00 -17.42
N GLU A 2 17.78 -19.54 -17.63
CA GLU A 2 18.64 -19.25 -18.80
C GLU A 2 18.01 -19.59 -20.17
N GLN A 3 16.89 -20.34 -20.19
CA GLN A 3 16.11 -20.66 -21.40
C GLN A 3 14.82 -19.85 -21.54
N ALA A 4 14.49 -19.00 -20.58
CA ALA A 4 13.42 -18.03 -20.71
C ALA A 4 14.09 -16.70 -21.07
N ASP A 5 13.66 -16.07 -22.16
CA ASP A 5 14.17 -14.80 -22.69
C ASP A 5 13.85 -13.61 -21.75
N ALA A 6 14.30 -13.72 -20.50
CA ALA A 6 14.04 -12.78 -19.44
C ALA A 6 15.00 -11.59 -19.59
N PHE A 7 14.47 -10.39 -19.76
CA PHE A 7 15.29 -9.19 -19.90
C PHE A 7 15.94 -8.72 -18.58
N CYS A 8 15.43 -9.18 -17.42
CA CYS A 8 16.01 -8.93 -16.10
C CYS A 8 15.54 -9.96 -15.06
N VAL A 9 16.18 -9.94 -13.89
CA VAL A 9 15.85 -10.82 -12.75
C VAL A 9 15.75 -10.03 -11.46
N VAL A 10 14.66 -10.24 -10.70
CA VAL A 10 14.56 -9.73 -9.32
C VAL A 10 15.20 -10.72 -8.36
N VAL A 11 16.11 -10.24 -7.51
CA VAL A 11 16.74 -11.03 -6.44
C VAL A 11 16.24 -10.49 -5.10
N GLU A 12 15.50 -11.31 -4.37
CA GLU A 12 14.83 -10.92 -3.13
C GLU A 12 15.44 -11.61 -1.90
N GLY A 13 15.59 -10.87 -0.79
CA GLY A 13 15.90 -11.45 0.52
C GLY A 13 17.16 -12.31 0.56
N THR A 14 18.15 -11.99 -0.25
CA THR A 14 19.32 -12.84 -0.52
C THR A 14 20.56 -12.28 0.17
N ALA A 15 21.32 -13.16 0.85
CA ALA A 15 22.58 -12.78 1.50
C ALA A 15 23.59 -12.18 0.51
N GLU A 16 24.37 -11.21 0.98
CA GLU A 16 25.25 -10.39 0.12
C GLU A 16 26.18 -11.20 -0.78
N ALA A 17 26.87 -12.20 -0.22
CA ALA A 17 27.79 -13.05 -0.98
C ALA A 17 27.08 -13.83 -2.09
N LEU A 18 25.82 -14.24 -1.87
CA LEU A 18 25.02 -14.95 -2.86
C LEU A 18 24.46 -13.99 -3.92
N ALA A 19 23.96 -12.82 -3.52
CA ALA A 19 23.49 -11.79 -4.46
C ALA A 19 24.60 -11.35 -5.41
N LYS A 20 25.83 -11.18 -4.89
CA LYS A 20 27.03 -10.88 -5.67
C LYS A 20 27.33 -11.98 -6.69
N ARG A 21 27.27 -13.26 -6.27
CA ARG A 21 27.50 -14.40 -7.17
C ARG A 21 26.43 -14.49 -8.25
N ILE A 22 25.15 -14.36 -7.90
CA ILE A 22 24.03 -14.37 -8.85
C ILE A 22 24.21 -13.28 -9.91
N THR A 23 24.52 -12.05 -9.47
CA THR A 23 24.75 -10.91 -10.36
C THR A 23 25.96 -11.11 -11.28
N ALA A 24 26.99 -11.83 -10.83
CA ALA A 24 28.18 -12.09 -11.63
C ALA A 24 27.98 -13.19 -12.68
N VAL A 25 27.04 -14.12 -12.49
CA VAL A 25 26.84 -15.27 -13.39
C VAL A 25 25.69 -15.07 -14.38
N LEU A 26 24.68 -14.27 -14.04
CA LEU A 26 23.55 -14.04 -14.93
C LEU A 26 23.94 -13.02 -16.03
N PRO A 27 23.66 -13.31 -17.30
CA PRO A 27 23.96 -12.38 -18.41
C PRO A 27 23.02 -11.18 -18.46
N VAL A 28 21.93 -11.21 -17.69
CA VAL A 28 20.87 -10.18 -17.66
C VAL A 28 20.95 -9.37 -16.36
N PRO A 29 20.54 -8.09 -16.36
CA PRO A 29 20.57 -7.26 -15.16
C PRO A 29 19.78 -7.86 -13.99
N THR A 30 20.38 -7.79 -12.79
CA THR A 30 19.71 -8.14 -11.53
C THR A 30 19.19 -6.90 -10.81
N ILE A 31 17.95 -6.96 -10.32
CA ILE A 31 17.31 -5.92 -9.51
C ILE A 31 17.13 -6.46 -8.08
N GLY A 32 17.80 -5.87 -7.10
CA GLY A 32 17.76 -6.33 -5.72
C GLY A 32 16.62 -5.72 -4.91
N ILE A 33 15.98 -6.51 -4.06
CA ILE A 33 15.12 -6.05 -2.96
C ILE A 33 15.48 -6.82 -1.69
N GLY A 34 16.11 -6.13 -0.74
CA GLY A 34 16.76 -6.83 0.37
C GLY A 34 17.89 -7.77 -0.08
N ALA A 35 18.49 -7.48 -1.25
CA ALA A 35 19.63 -8.19 -1.82
C ALA A 35 20.57 -7.17 -2.48
N SER A 36 21.85 -7.22 -2.13
CA SER A 36 22.88 -6.31 -2.62
C SER A 36 24.23 -7.01 -2.60
N PRO A 37 25.19 -6.73 -3.50
CA PRO A 37 25.05 -5.85 -4.67
C PRO A 37 24.29 -6.52 -5.83
N CYS A 38 23.47 -5.73 -6.51
CA CYS A 38 22.80 -6.05 -7.78
C CYS A 38 22.95 -4.86 -8.75
N ALA A 39 22.66 -5.04 -10.04
CA ALA A 39 22.79 -3.97 -11.04
C ALA A 39 21.80 -2.80 -10.80
N GLY A 40 20.64 -3.09 -10.21
CA GLY A 40 19.68 -2.09 -9.72
C GLY A 40 19.09 -2.49 -8.38
N GLN A 41 18.27 -1.61 -7.81
CA GLN A 41 17.55 -1.84 -6.56
C GLN A 41 16.09 -1.41 -6.70
N THR A 42 15.19 -2.11 -5.99
CA THR A 42 13.77 -1.77 -5.93
C THR A 42 13.25 -1.88 -4.49
N LEU A 43 12.25 -1.08 -4.17
CA LEU A 43 11.49 -1.14 -2.92
C LEU A 43 10.00 -1.03 -3.25
N VAL A 44 9.16 -1.62 -2.41
CA VAL A 44 7.71 -1.41 -2.45
C VAL A 44 7.41 0.04 -2.02
N THR A 45 6.64 0.77 -2.82
CA THR A 45 6.34 2.19 -2.63
C THR A 45 5.79 2.49 -1.24
N GLU A 46 4.88 1.67 -0.74
CA GLU A 46 4.25 1.84 0.57
C GLU A 46 5.23 1.68 1.73
N HIS A 47 6.19 0.75 1.60
CA HIS A 47 7.27 0.59 2.57
C HIS A 47 8.25 1.75 2.50
N MET A 48 8.61 2.19 1.29
CA MET A 48 9.50 3.34 1.06
C MET A 48 8.89 4.64 1.61
N LEU A 49 7.58 4.83 1.46
CA LEU A 49 6.85 6.03 1.87
C LEU A 49 6.30 5.97 3.30
N GLY A 50 6.57 4.89 4.05
CA GLY A 50 6.11 4.76 5.43
C GLY A 50 4.58 4.76 5.57
N ALA A 51 3.87 4.14 4.61
CA ALA A 51 2.40 4.10 4.62
C ALA A 51 1.83 3.17 5.70
N PHE A 52 2.60 2.16 6.13
CA PHE A 52 2.21 1.19 7.15
C PHE A 52 3.24 1.15 8.29
N SER A 53 2.78 1.08 9.54
CA SER A 53 3.65 1.12 10.73
C SER A 53 3.80 -0.20 11.47
N ALA A 54 3.08 -1.26 11.09
CA ALA A 54 3.07 -2.50 11.87
C ALA A 54 4.42 -3.23 11.82
N TYR A 55 5.15 -3.09 10.72
CA TYR A 55 6.47 -3.71 10.54
C TYR A 55 7.22 -3.01 9.41
N THR A 56 8.46 -2.58 9.67
CA THR A 56 9.38 -2.12 8.61
C THR A 56 10.44 -3.19 8.40
N LEU A 57 10.56 -3.68 7.17
CA LEU A 57 11.59 -4.65 6.80
C LEU A 57 12.97 -4.03 7.02
N ARG A 58 13.92 -4.79 7.59
CA ARG A 58 15.25 -4.26 7.97
C ARG A 58 16.03 -3.60 6.82
N PHE A 59 15.77 -3.99 5.58
CA PHE A 59 16.43 -3.46 4.39
C PHE A 59 15.71 -2.25 3.77
N VAL A 60 14.56 -1.84 4.31
CA VAL A 60 13.81 -0.68 3.81
C VAL A 60 14.33 0.57 4.51
N LYS A 61 14.73 1.56 3.71
CA LYS A 61 14.86 2.95 4.15
C LYS A 61 13.53 3.66 3.89
N GLN A 62 12.92 4.22 4.93
CA GLN A 62 11.77 5.10 4.78
C GLN A 62 12.24 6.49 4.35
N TYR A 63 11.54 7.07 3.37
CA TYR A 63 11.78 8.40 2.82
C TYR A 63 10.68 9.40 3.20
N ALA A 64 9.56 8.92 3.75
CA ALA A 64 8.45 9.74 4.23
C ALA A 64 7.70 9.02 5.36
N ASP A 65 6.90 9.77 6.12
CA ASP A 65 5.86 9.26 7.04
C ASP A 65 4.48 9.55 6.43
N THR A 66 4.13 8.79 5.39
CA THR A 66 2.83 8.98 4.72
C THR A 66 1.69 8.51 5.60
N LYS A 67 1.94 7.62 6.57
CA LYS A 67 0.94 7.26 7.58
C LYS A 67 0.43 8.48 8.33
N ALA A 68 1.32 9.32 8.87
CA ALA A 68 0.91 10.52 9.59
C ALA A 68 0.10 11.48 8.69
N VAL A 69 0.53 11.65 7.43
CA VAL A 69 -0.18 12.48 6.44
C VAL A 69 -1.58 11.94 6.17
N MET A 70 -1.71 10.63 5.92
CA MET A 70 -3.01 9.98 5.69
C MET A 70 -3.90 10.07 6.92
N GLU A 71 -3.38 9.82 8.13
CA GLU A 71 -4.15 9.94 9.37
C GLU A 71 -4.73 11.34 9.54
N HIS A 72 -3.93 12.37 9.29
CA HIS A 72 -4.37 13.75 9.36
C HIS A 72 -5.46 14.05 8.33
N ALA A 73 -5.21 13.71 7.05
CA ALA A 73 -6.14 13.97 5.96
C ALA A 73 -7.49 13.25 6.16
N ILE A 74 -7.46 12.00 6.62
CA ILE A 74 -8.67 11.21 6.88
C ILE A 74 -9.46 11.79 8.07
N ARG A 75 -8.78 12.22 9.14
CA ARG A 75 -9.45 12.86 10.28
C ARG A 75 -10.09 14.19 9.86
N GLN A 76 -9.35 15.03 9.16
CA GLN A 76 -9.86 16.29 8.65
C GLN A 76 -11.10 16.06 7.76
N TYR A 77 -11.02 15.14 6.80
CA TYR A 77 -12.15 14.79 5.96
C TYR A 77 -13.36 14.32 6.78
N ALA A 78 -13.15 13.43 7.74
CA ALA A 78 -14.23 12.92 8.58
C ALA A 78 -14.89 14.01 9.42
N ASP A 79 -14.11 14.97 9.93
CA ASP A 79 -14.62 16.11 10.68
C ASP A 79 -15.39 17.08 9.79
N GLU A 80 -14.88 17.37 8.59
CA GLU A 80 -15.57 18.20 7.59
C GLU A 80 -16.89 17.56 7.11
N VAL A 81 -16.95 16.23 7.00
CA VAL A 81 -18.22 15.53 6.70
C VAL A 81 -19.21 15.62 7.86
N ARG A 82 -18.75 15.40 9.10
CA ARG A 82 -19.63 15.42 10.29
C ARG A 82 -20.17 16.82 10.60
N ASN A 83 -19.38 17.86 10.36
CA ASN A 83 -19.79 19.24 10.62
C ASN A 83 -20.44 19.92 9.40
N GLY A 84 -20.54 19.23 8.26
CA GLY A 84 -21.16 19.73 7.04
C GLY A 84 -20.32 20.72 6.25
N ALA A 85 -19.03 20.91 6.56
CA ALA A 85 -18.11 21.71 5.76
C ALA A 85 -17.78 21.04 4.41
N PHE A 86 -17.80 19.70 4.36
CA PHE A 86 -17.70 18.92 3.13
C PHE A 86 -18.99 18.12 2.87
N PRO A 87 -19.51 18.10 1.63
CA PRO A 87 -19.01 18.85 0.46
C PRO A 87 -19.42 20.33 0.49
N ALA A 88 -18.45 21.23 0.26
CA ALA A 88 -18.74 22.61 -0.11
C ALA A 88 -19.41 22.72 -1.50
N SER A 89 -20.04 23.86 -1.80
CA SER A 89 -20.76 24.13 -3.05
C SER A 89 -19.96 23.82 -4.32
N LYS A 90 -18.65 24.09 -4.32
CA LYS A 90 -17.73 23.82 -5.44
C LYS A 90 -17.52 22.32 -5.75
N HIS A 91 -17.87 21.44 -4.83
CA HIS A 91 -17.77 19.98 -5.01
C HIS A 91 -19.09 19.37 -5.48
N GLY A 92 -20.18 20.14 -5.47
CA GLY A 92 -21.47 19.69 -5.96
C GLY A 92 -21.46 19.58 -7.49
N VAL A 93 -21.98 18.48 -8.01
CA VAL A 93 -22.32 18.38 -9.44
C VAL A 93 -23.61 19.18 -9.66
N ALA A 94 -23.55 20.30 -10.39
CA ALA A 94 -24.73 21.02 -10.81
C ALA A 94 -25.51 20.16 -11.82
N TYR A 95 -26.50 19.41 -11.34
CA TYR A 95 -27.34 18.58 -12.21
C TYR A 95 -28.42 19.44 -12.86
N GLY A 96 -28.24 19.76 -14.14
CA GLY A 96 -29.28 20.28 -15.03
C GLY A 96 -30.25 19.20 -15.56
N LYS A 97 -30.33 18.02 -14.91
CA LYS A 97 -31.21 16.91 -15.31
C LYS A 97 -32.32 16.69 -14.26
N PRO A 98 -33.50 16.22 -14.68
CA PRO A 98 -34.65 16.05 -13.80
C PRO A 98 -34.35 15.12 -12.61
N LEU A 99 -34.91 15.47 -11.45
CA LEU A 99 -34.73 14.82 -10.14
C LEU A 99 -34.98 13.29 -10.12
N ALA A 100 -35.65 12.74 -11.15
CA ALA A 100 -36.02 11.33 -11.26
C ALA A 100 -34.84 10.34 -11.45
N MET A 101 -33.61 10.82 -11.67
CA MET A 101 -32.41 9.97 -11.88
C MET A 101 -31.46 9.91 -10.66
N ILE A 102 -31.85 10.48 -9.51
CA ILE A 102 -31.02 10.46 -8.29
C ILE A 102 -31.14 9.09 -7.63
N GLY A 103 -30.08 8.28 -7.72
CA GLY A 103 -29.95 7.04 -6.96
C GLY A 103 -29.69 7.34 -5.48
N VAL A 104 -30.67 7.10 -4.62
CA VAL A 104 -30.49 7.17 -3.16
C VAL A 104 -30.04 5.80 -2.66
N VAL A 105 -28.79 5.69 -2.21
CA VAL A 105 -28.30 4.49 -1.53
C VAL A 105 -28.51 4.66 -0.03
N VAL A 106 -29.47 3.93 0.53
CA VAL A 106 -29.66 3.85 1.99
C VAL A 106 -28.75 2.76 2.54
N LEU A 107 -27.63 3.15 3.13
CA LEU A 107 -26.77 2.20 3.85
C LEU A 107 -27.41 1.87 5.21
N ARG A 108 -27.87 0.63 5.37
CA ARG A 108 -28.23 0.09 6.70
C ARG A 108 -26.97 -0.42 7.39
N GLN A 109 -26.74 0.03 8.62
CA GLN A 109 -25.65 -0.46 9.45
C GLN A 109 -25.87 -1.95 9.74
N GLN A 110 -25.03 -2.83 9.21
CA GLN A 110 -25.06 -4.24 9.60
C GLN A 110 -24.52 -4.36 11.02
N ARG A 111 -25.32 -4.92 11.94
CA ARG A 111 -24.89 -5.20 13.31
C ARG A 111 -23.80 -6.28 13.30
N SER A 112 -22.64 -5.89 13.85
CA SER A 112 -21.54 -6.65 14.44
C SER A 112 -21.29 -8.10 13.99
N TYR A 113 -20.07 -8.29 13.46
CA TYR A 113 -19.40 -9.59 13.39
C TYR A 113 -19.41 -10.27 14.77
N ARG A 114 -20.04 -11.44 14.88
CA ARG A 114 -20.02 -12.28 16.07
C ARG A 114 -18.70 -13.06 16.04
N ALA A 115 -17.80 -12.80 16.98
CA ALA A 115 -16.53 -13.53 17.10
C ALA A 115 -16.79 -15.05 17.14
N SER A 116 -16.00 -15.81 16.37
CA SER A 116 -16.06 -17.26 16.35
C SER A 116 -15.42 -17.83 17.62
N PRO A 117 -15.89 -18.95 18.20
CA PRO A 117 -15.35 -19.54 19.43
C PRO A 117 -13.86 -19.94 19.41
N LYS A 118 -13.14 -19.72 18.29
CA LYS A 118 -11.73 -20.08 18.13
C LYS A 118 -10.74 -19.00 18.58
N ASP A 119 -11.20 -17.78 18.90
CA ASP A 119 -10.34 -16.64 19.24
C ASP A 119 -10.10 -16.46 20.77
N GLN A 120 -10.45 -17.45 21.61
CA GLN A 120 -10.08 -17.43 23.02
C GLN A 120 -8.70 -18.06 23.25
N PRO A 121 -7.79 -17.44 24.03
CA PRO A 121 -6.50 -18.03 24.34
C PRO A 121 -6.70 -19.30 25.17
N ARG A 122 -6.04 -20.40 24.77
CA ARG A 122 -6.01 -21.63 25.56
C ARG A 122 -5.27 -21.35 26.88
N ALA A 123 -5.90 -21.75 27.98
CA ALA A 123 -5.31 -21.77 29.32
C ALA A 123 -4.09 -22.70 29.38
#